data_AF-A0A8V0YAP4-F1
#
_entry.id   AF-A0A8V0YAP4-F1
#
_cell.length_a   1.000
_cell.length_b   1.000
_cell.length_c   1.000
_cell.angle_alpha   90.00
_cell.angle_beta   90.00
_cell.angle_gamma   90.00
#
_symmetry.space_group_name_H-M   'P 1'
#
loop_
_entity.id
_entity.type
_entity.pdbx_description
1 polymer ?
#
loop_
_entity_poly.entity_id
_entity_poly.type
_entity_poly.pdbx_seq_one_letter_code
_entity_poly.pdbx_strand_id
1 'polypeptide(L)'
;MLLQLAAEFDLQRDVVPWLAARGWAVALDTSEKSSALYIVNVERNGKIIYTWKGNQRSTHIGLYDLQMKENEHLYTFEKDLRIISCSINSERTLLAVSFRQYTEEERVTHLLQSVSKYLALLIEIHPINNVKVLKAVDSCVRVQFLYPVEDRNSSTESHLLLVSEDKYIEQFDIHVAEEEHRVRKWILHGS
;
A
#
# COMPACT_ATOMS: atom_id res chain seq x y z
N MET A 1 -7.77 -25.79 28.75
CA MET A 1 -8.45 -24.65 28.11
C MET A 1 -7.89 -24.54 26.69
N LEU A 2 -8.71 -24.81 25.67
CA LEU A 2 -8.32 -24.68 24.27
C LEU A 2 -8.78 -23.30 23.78
N LEU A 3 -7.85 -22.50 23.26
CA LEU A 3 -8.18 -21.24 22.60
C LEU A 3 -8.87 -21.57 21.27
N GLN A 4 -10.13 -21.17 21.11
CA GLN A 4 -10.83 -21.21 19.83
C GLN A 4 -10.56 -19.91 19.09
N LEU A 5 -9.67 -19.97 18.08
CA LEU A 5 -9.42 -18.86 17.18
C LEU A 5 -10.40 -18.97 16.00
N ALA A 6 -11.24 -17.96 15.82
CA ALA A 6 -12.12 -17.83 14.65
C ALA A 6 -11.59 -16.69 13.76
N ALA A 7 -11.56 -16.92 12.44
CA ALA A 7 -11.12 -15.91 11.49
C ALA A 7 -12.20 -14.83 11.31
N GLU A 8 -11.89 -13.60 11.72
CA GLU A 8 -12.78 -12.45 11.56
C GLU A 8 -12.84 -11.95 10.10
N PHE A 9 -11.80 -12.21 9.32
CA PHE A 9 -11.69 -11.83 7.91
C PHE A 9 -11.17 -12.98 7.05
N ASP A 10 -11.71 -13.11 5.84
CA ASP A 10 -11.27 -14.03 4.80
C ASP A 10 -11.43 -13.41 3.41
N LEU A 11 -10.38 -13.46 2.59
CA LEU A 11 -10.38 -12.84 1.25
C LEU A 11 -11.45 -13.43 0.33
N GLN A 12 -11.66 -14.75 0.37
CA GLN A 12 -12.62 -15.43 -0.51
C GLN A 12 -14.05 -15.09 -0.12
N ARG A 13 -14.35 -15.02 1.17
CA ARG A 13 -15.67 -14.68 1.69
C ARG A 13 -15.96 -13.18 1.57
N ASP A 14 -15.01 -12.35 1.97
CA ASP A 14 -15.28 -10.94 2.26
C ASP A 14 -14.90 -10.01 1.10
N VAL A 15 -14.01 -10.41 0.18
CA VAL A 15 -13.53 -9.56 -0.93
C VAL A 15 -13.97 -10.06 -2.31
N VAL A 16 -13.86 -11.36 -2.58
CA VAL A 16 -14.13 -11.91 -3.93
C VAL A 16 -15.55 -11.60 -4.44
N PRO A 17 -16.63 -11.71 -3.65
CA PRO A 17 -17.97 -11.35 -4.12
C PRO A 17 -18.08 -9.88 -4.53
N TRP A 18 -17.39 -8.99 -3.81
CA TRP A 18 -17.38 -7.55 -4.10
C TRP A 18 -16.63 -7.22 -5.39
N LEU A 19 -15.53 -7.94 -5.68
CA LEU A 19 -14.80 -7.85 -6.94
C LEU A 19 -15.64 -8.39 -8.11
N ALA A 20 -16.34 -9.51 -7.91
CA ALA A 20 -17.19 -10.13 -8.93
C ALA A 20 -18.34 -9.22 -9.36
N ALA A 21 -19.02 -8.60 -8.39
CA ALA A 21 -20.11 -7.65 -8.65
C ALA A 21 -19.67 -6.43 -9.51
N ARG A 22 -18.37 -6.12 -9.55
CA ARG A 22 -17.78 -5.01 -10.32
C ARG A 22 -17.10 -5.45 -11.61
N GLY A 23 -17.16 -6.74 -11.96
CA GLY A 23 -16.47 -7.29 -13.14
C GLY A 23 -14.94 -7.37 -13.00
N TRP A 24 -14.41 -7.25 -11.77
CA TRP A 24 -12.97 -7.39 -11.49
C TRP A 24 -12.56 -8.82 -11.15
N ALA A 25 -13.53 -9.73 -11.00
CA ALA A 25 -13.27 -11.16 -10.77
C ALA A 25 -12.69 -11.91 -11.98
N VAL A 26 -12.70 -11.34 -13.19
CA VAL A 26 -12.13 -11.98 -14.39
C VAL A 26 -10.64 -12.33 -14.19
N ALA A 27 -9.95 -11.63 -13.28
CA ALA A 27 -8.56 -11.92 -12.90
C ALA A 27 -8.38 -13.08 -11.90
N LEU A 28 -9.47 -13.65 -11.37
CA LEU A 28 -9.46 -14.82 -10.46
C LEU A 28 -9.73 -16.15 -11.18
N ASP A 29 -10.24 -16.13 -12.41
CA ASP A 29 -10.71 -17.31 -13.15
C ASP A 29 -9.63 -18.09 -13.92
N THR A 30 -8.38 -17.60 -13.96
CA THR A 30 -7.28 -18.37 -14.54
C THR A 30 -6.76 -19.41 -13.54
N SER A 31 -6.75 -20.68 -13.98
CA SER A 31 -6.35 -21.91 -13.28
C SER A 31 -5.00 -21.88 -12.52
N GLU A 32 -4.25 -20.77 -12.56
CA GLU A 32 -3.10 -20.49 -11.70
C GLU A 32 -3.52 -19.61 -10.50
N LYS A 33 -4.29 -20.25 -9.61
CA LYS A 33 -4.31 -20.12 -8.13
C LYS A 33 -4.08 -18.73 -7.55
N SER A 34 -5.03 -18.21 -6.75
CA SER A 34 -4.82 -17.64 -5.39
C SER A 34 -3.70 -16.60 -5.17
N SER A 35 -3.01 -16.15 -6.20
CA SER A 35 -1.69 -15.47 -6.17
C SER A 35 -1.81 -14.02 -6.61
N ALA A 36 -2.96 -13.66 -7.18
CA ALA A 36 -3.30 -12.29 -7.53
C ALA A 36 -3.82 -11.49 -6.31
N LEU A 37 -4.51 -12.15 -5.36
CA LEU A 37 -5.17 -11.51 -4.22
C LEU A 37 -4.44 -11.81 -2.90
N TYR A 38 -3.93 -10.78 -2.22
CA TYR A 38 -3.20 -10.95 -0.95
C TYR A 38 -3.40 -9.75 -0.02
N ILE A 39 -3.35 -10.02 1.29
CA ILE A 39 -3.32 -9.01 2.34
C ILE A 39 -1.91 -8.43 2.40
N VAL A 40 -1.80 -7.10 2.38
CA VAL A 40 -0.52 -6.38 2.45
C VAL A 40 -0.32 -5.63 3.76
N ASN A 41 -1.41 -5.30 4.47
CA ASN A 41 -1.32 -4.70 5.80
C ASN A 41 -2.63 -4.82 6.59
N VAL A 42 -2.53 -4.66 7.91
CA VAL A 42 -3.66 -4.44 8.81
C VAL A 42 -3.37 -3.18 9.61
N GLU A 43 -4.23 -2.18 9.44
CA GLU A 43 -4.11 -0.89 10.11
C GLU A 43 -4.58 -0.96 11.57
N ARG A 44 -4.11 -0.03 12.40
CA ARG A 44 -4.44 0.02 13.84
C ARG A 44 -5.94 0.07 14.11
N ASN A 45 -6.70 0.70 13.24
CA ASN A 45 -8.16 0.81 13.34
C ASN A 45 -8.91 -0.43 12.83
N GLY A 46 -8.21 -1.54 12.58
CA GLY A 46 -8.80 -2.81 12.14
C GLY A 46 -9.12 -2.86 10.64
N LYS A 47 -8.75 -1.84 9.87
CA LYS A 47 -8.90 -1.88 8.42
C LYS A 47 -7.83 -2.75 7.78
N ILE A 48 -8.22 -3.54 6.79
CA ILE A 48 -7.34 -4.51 6.13
C ILE A 48 -7.06 -4.02 4.72
N ILE A 49 -5.78 -3.90 4.37
CA ILE A 49 -5.35 -3.52 3.04
C ILE A 49 -4.99 -4.77 2.26
N TYR A 50 -5.55 -4.90 1.07
CA TYR A 50 -5.30 -6.02 0.17
C TYR A 50 -5.07 -5.52 -1.25
N THR A 51 -4.57 -6.40 -2.12
CA THR A 51 -4.30 -6.05 -3.52
C THR A 51 -4.80 -7.12 -4.46
N TRP A 52 -5.20 -6.76 -5.69
CA TRP A 52 -5.52 -7.71 -6.74
C TRP A 52 -4.94 -7.29 -8.10
N LYS A 53 -4.82 -8.25 -9.02
CA LYS A 53 -4.43 -8.00 -10.41
C LYS A 53 -5.64 -7.66 -11.26
N GLY A 54 -5.50 -6.67 -12.14
CA GLY A 54 -6.53 -6.32 -13.13
C GLY A 54 -6.26 -6.92 -14.51
N ASN A 55 -7.15 -6.62 -15.45
CA ASN A 55 -7.16 -7.17 -16.81
C ASN A 55 -6.03 -6.66 -17.73
N GLN A 56 -5.41 -5.52 -17.42
CA GLN A 56 -4.37 -4.88 -18.24
C GLN A 56 -2.99 -4.91 -17.57
N ARG A 57 -2.67 -5.98 -16.82
CA ARG A 57 -1.48 -6.03 -15.97
C ARG A 57 -1.45 -4.91 -14.92
N SER A 58 -2.59 -4.29 -14.61
CA SER A 58 -2.70 -3.32 -13.53
C SER A 58 -2.68 -4.01 -12.16
N THR A 59 -2.24 -3.28 -11.14
CA THR A 59 -2.28 -3.73 -9.75
C THR A 59 -3.13 -2.77 -8.95
N HIS A 60 -4.20 -3.28 -8.35
CA HIS A 60 -5.13 -2.50 -7.57
C HIS A 60 -4.88 -2.70 -6.08
N ILE A 61 -5.18 -1.68 -5.29
CA ILE A 61 -5.11 -1.67 -3.83
C ILE A 61 -6.51 -1.38 -3.30
N GLY A 62 -6.98 -2.22 -2.39
CA GLY A 62 -8.27 -2.09 -1.73
C GLY A 62 -8.14 -2.05 -0.23
N LEU A 63 -9.22 -1.58 0.39
CA LEU A 63 -9.39 -1.44 1.82
C LEU A 63 -10.66 -2.15 2.23
N TYR A 64 -10.57 -2.99 3.24
CA TYR A 64 -11.72 -3.60 3.89
C TYR A 64 -11.89 -2.99 5.29
N ASP A 65 -13.08 -2.51 5.58
CA ASP A 65 -13.47 -2.08 6.92
C ASP A 65 -14.08 -3.26 7.68
N LEU A 66 -13.38 -3.76 8.69
CA LEU A 66 -13.84 -4.91 9.48
C LEU A 66 -15.11 -4.63 10.28
N GLN A 67 -15.34 -3.38 10.70
CA GLN A 67 -16.49 -2.96 11.48
C GLN A 67 -17.74 -2.86 10.60
N MET A 68 -17.62 -2.19 9.45
CA MET A 68 -18.72 -1.96 8.52
C MET A 68 -18.94 -3.13 7.55
N LYS A 69 -17.94 -4.02 7.42
CA LYS A 69 -17.89 -5.11 6.43
C LYS A 69 -17.97 -4.62 4.99
N GLU A 70 -17.34 -3.48 4.72
CA GLU A 70 -17.36 -2.83 3.42
C GLU A 70 -15.99 -2.86 2.76
N ASN A 71 -15.98 -3.06 1.44
CA ASN A 71 -14.78 -2.97 0.62
C ASN A 71 -14.78 -1.65 -0.16
N GLU A 72 -13.59 -1.07 -0.30
CA GLU A 72 -13.33 0.13 -1.05
C GLU A 72 -12.09 -0.04 -1.95
N HIS A 73 -12.13 0.57 -3.13
CA HIS A 73 -10.96 0.68 -4.00
C HIS A 73 -10.16 1.95 -3.64
N LEU A 74 -8.89 1.81 -3.27
CA LEU A 74 -8.04 2.93 -2.88
C LEU A 74 -7.22 3.51 -4.03
N TYR A 75 -6.52 2.66 -4.78
CA TYR A 75 -5.56 3.12 -5.78
C TYR A 75 -5.27 2.06 -6.84
N THR A 76 -4.98 2.50 -8.07
CA THR A 76 -4.56 1.64 -9.18
C THR A 76 -3.17 2.02 -9.65
N PHE A 77 -2.28 1.03 -9.75
CA PHE A 77 -1.08 1.12 -10.56
C PHE A 77 -1.36 0.54 -11.94
N GLU A 78 -1.12 1.31 -12.99
CA GLU A 78 -1.17 0.85 -14.40
C GLU A 78 0.09 0.03 -14.78
N LYS A 79 0.55 -0.82 -13.86
CA LYS A 79 1.71 -1.70 -13.98
C LYS A 79 1.55 -2.95 -13.13
N ASP A 80 2.23 -4.02 -13.54
CA ASP A 80 2.24 -5.29 -12.82
C ASP A 80 3.27 -5.20 -11.69
N LEU A 81 2.81 -4.86 -10.50
CA LEU A 81 3.67 -4.65 -9.34
C LEU A 81 3.42 -5.73 -8.28
N ARG A 82 4.49 -6.30 -7.74
CA ARG A 82 4.38 -7.10 -6.52
C ARG A 82 4.51 -6.15 -5.33
N ILE A 83 3.36 -5.76 -4.79
CA ILE A 83 3.28 -4.95 -3.57
C ILE A 83 3.80 -5.79 -2.40
N ILE A 84 4.62 -5.17 -1.57
CA ILE A 84 5.20 -5.77 -0.38
C ILE A 84 4.41 -5.31 0.86
N SER A 85 4.18 -4.00 0.96
CA SER A 85 3.52 -3.37 2.10
C SER A 85 2.79 -2.12 1.62
N CYS A 86 1.65 -1.85 2.21
CA CYS A 86 0.92 -0.60 2.03
C CYS A 86 0.45 -0.07 3.37
N SER A 87 0.38 1.24 3.54
CA SER A 87 -0.29 1.82 4.68
C SER A 87 -0.96 3.14 4.33
N ILE A 88 -2.05 3.47 5.00
CA ILE A 88 -2.77 4.73 4.85
C ILE A 88 -2.67 5.58 6.13
N ASN A 89 -2.67 6.90 5.98
CA ASN A 89 -2.74 7.79 7.13
C ASN A 89 -4.16 7.85 7.73
N SER A 90 -4.28 8.43 8.92
CA SER A 90 -5.55 8.63 9.64
C SER A 90 -6.60 9.36 8.81
N GLU A 91 -6.19 10.38 8.05
CA GLU A 91 -7.09 11.20 7.24
C GLU A 91 -7.47 10.53 5.91
N ARG A 92 -6.84 9.39 5.57
CA ARG A 92 -7.04 8.64 4.31
C ARG A 92 -6.75 9.47 3.05
N THR A 93 -5.81 10.39 3.17
CA THR A 93 -5.35 11.27 2.08
C THR A 93 -4.03 10.81 1.48
N LEU A 94 -3.27 9.99 2.20
CA LEU A 94 -1.96 9.48 1.83
C LEU A 94 -1.93 7.95 1.81
N LEU A 95 -1.20 7.41 0.84
CA LEU A 95 -0.87 6.01 0.71
C LEU A 95 0.65 5.87 0.63
N ALA A 96 1.24 5.20 1.61
CA ALA A 96 2.61 4.73 1.55
C ALA A 96 2.60 3.32 0.98
N VAL A 97 3.44 3.03 0.00
CA VAL A 97 3.47 1.73 -0.66
C VAL A 97 4.89 1.33 -1.00
N SER A 98 5.25 0.08 -0.71
CA SER A 98 6.48 -0.53 -1.16
C SER A 98 6.20 -1.69 -2.10
N PHE A 99 7.02 -1.83 -3.13
CA PHE A 99 6.88 -2.90 -4.11
C PHE A 99 8.22 -3.29 -4.70
N ARG A 100 8.29 -4.52 -5.21
CA ARG A 100 9.41 -4.97 -6.02
C ARG A 100 9.26 -4.45 -7.44
N GLN A 101 10.32 -3.86 -7.99
CA GLN A 101 10.41 -3.51 -9.39
C GLN A 101 10.69 -4.77 -10.21
N TYR A 102 9.90 -5.00 -11.26
CA TYR A 102 10.24 -5.95 -12.32
C TYR A 102 10.65 -5.11 -13.54
N THR A 103 11.89 -5.24 -14.00
CA THR A 103 12.27 -4.77 -15.34
C THR A 103 12.00 -5.92 -16.31
N GLU A 104 11.29 -5.69 -17.42
CA GLU A 104 11.17 -6.70 -18.49
C GLU A 104 12.55 -7.15 -19.04
N GLU A 105 13.59 -6.35 -18.77
CA GLU A 105 14.99 -6.57 -19.12
C GLU A 105 15.74 -7.60 -18.25
N GLU A 106 15.18 -8.06 -17.13
CA GLU A 106 15.76 -9.16 -16.32
C GLU A 106 15.88 -10.49 -17.11
N ARG A 107 15.24 -10.60 -18.30
CA ARG A 107 15.34 -11.79 -19.15
C ARG A 107 16.45 -11.74 -20.21
N VAL A 108 17.07 -10.59 -20.49
CA VAL A 108 17.94 -10.46 -21.68
C VAL A 108 19.31 -9.81 -21.44
N THR A 109 19.53 -9.02 -20.38
CA THR A 109 20.82 -8.29 -20.28
C THR A 109 21.35 -8.14 -18.85
N HIS A 110 22.07 -9.15 -18.37
CA HIS A 110 22.69 -9.20 -17.04
C HIS A 110 23.92 -8.30 -16.83
N LEU A 111 24.29 -7.43 -17.78
CA LEU A 111 25.60 -6.76 -17.74
C LEU A 111 25.59 -5.33 -17.21
N LEU A 112 24.45 -4.62 -17.16
CA LEU A 112 24.42 -3.20 -16.76
C LEU A 112 23.07 -2.74 -16.15
N GLN A 113 22.61 -3.31 -15.03
CA GLN A 113 21.45 -2.73 -14.30
C GLN A 113 21.80 -2.43 -12.84
N SER A 114 22.20 -1.18 -12.61
CA SER A 114 22.30 -0.54 -11.28
C SER A 114 20.96 0.10 -10.90
N VAL A 115 19.86 -0.64 -11.02
CA VAL A 115 18.54 -0.16 -10.63
C VAL A 115 18.14 -0.86 -9.33
N SER A 116 17.72 -0.08 -8.34
CA SER A 116 17.28 -0.60 -7.06
C SER A 116 16.11 -1.57 -7.21
N LYS A 117 16.18 -2.74 -6.58
CA LYS A 117 15.16 -3.80 -6.72
C LYS A 117 13.80 -3.45 -6.12
N TYR A 118 13.77 -2.61 -5.09
CA TYR A 118 12.58 -2.23 -4.36
C TYR A 118 12.43 -0.73 -4.30
N LEU A 119 11.18 -0.28 -4.39
CA LEU A 119 10.82 1.13 -4.29
C LEU A 119 9.79 1.30 -3.18
N ALA A 120 9.95 2.35 -2.39
CA ALA A 120 8.93 2.86 -1.49
C ALA A 120 8.47 4.23 -2.00
N LEU A 121 7.15 4.41 -2.11
CA LEU A 121 6.50 5.63 -2.56
C LEU A 121 5.56 6.17 -1.48
N LEU A 122 5.39 7.49 -1.49
CA LEU A 122 4.31 8.20 -0.83
C LEU A 122 3.41 8.82 -1.90
N ILE A 123 2.11 8.57 -1.81
CA ILE A 123 1.13 8.97 -2.82
C ILE A 123 0.00 9.74 -2.15
N GLU A 124 -0.32 10.91 -2.67
CA GLU A 124 -1.60 11.58 -2.39
C GLU A 124 -2.72 10.86 -3.13
N ILE A 125 -3.73 10.40 -2.42
CA ILE A 125 -4.87 9.66 -2.99
C ILE A 125 -6.19 10.43 -2.91
N HIS A 126 -6.27 11.50 -2.12
CA HIS A 126 -7.48 12.31 -2.02
C HIS A 126 -7.18 13.82 -1.85
N PRO A 127 -7.22 14.62 -2.94
CA PRO A 127 -7.27 14.19 -4.34
C PRO A 127 -5.95 13.54 -4.79
N ILE A 128 -5.97 12.75 -5.87
CA ILE A 128 -4.74 12.21 -6.47
C ILE A 128 -3.97 13.35 -7.11
N ASN A 129 -2.83 13.72 -6.51
CA ASN A 129 -2.10 14.92 -6.92
C ASN A 129 -0.60 14.66 -7.10
N ASN A 130 0.02 13.99 -6.12
CA ASN A 130 1.46 13.86 -6.04
C ASN A 130 1.91 12.44 -5.72
N VAL A 131 3.05 12.06 -6.31
CA VAL A 131 3.78 10.84 -5.99
C VAL A 131 5.21 11.24 -5.65
N LYS A 132 5.73 10.75 -4.53
CA LYS A 132 7.12 10.95 -4.10
C LYS A 132 7.79 9.61 -3.88
N VAL A 133 9.02 9.49 -4.38
CA VAL A 133 9.90 8.38 -4.02
C VAL A 133 10.44 8.62 -2.62
N LEU A 134 10.16 7.71 -1.68
CA LEU A 134 10.73 7.72 -0.34
C LEU A 134 12.12 7.08 -0.35
N LYS A 135 12.22 5.88 -0.94
CA LYS A 135 13.46 5.09 -1.03
C LYS A 135 13.49 4.23 -2.28
N ALA A 136 14.70 4.02 -2.79
CA ALA A 136 15.04 3.03 -3.79
C ALA A 136 16.19 2.19 -3.23
N VAL A 137 15.94 0.92 -2.94
CA VAL A 137 16.88 0.03 -2.22
C VAL A 137 16.90 -1.38 -2.82
N ASP A 138 17.90 -2.19 -2.46
CA ASP A 138 18.04 -3.57 -2.91
C ASP A 138 17.45 -4.61 -1.96
N SER A 139 17.05 -4.18 -0.76
CA SER A 139 16.40 -4.96 0.29
C SER A 139 14.90 -4.67 0.37
N CYS A 140 14.13 -5.63 0.90
CA CYS A 140 12.69 -5.45 1.06
C CYS A 140 12.41 -4.43 2.18
N VAL A 141 11.47 -3.51 1.95
CA VAL A 141 11.07 -2.50 2.93
C VAL A 141 9.57 -2.58 3.20
N ARG A 142 9.20 -2.46 4.47
CA ARG A 142 7.81 -2.31 4.93
C ARG A 142 7.57 -0.86 5.33
N VAL A 143 6.33 -0.42 5.15
CA VAL A 143 5.89 0.94 5.45
C VAL A 143 4.65 0.89 6.33
N GLN A 144 4.61 1.72 7.36
CA GLN A 144 3.49 1.78 8.31
C GLN A 144 3.30 3.21 8.82
N PHE A 145 2.13 3.79 8.57
CA PHE A 145 1.76 5.04 9.21
C PHE A 145 1.53 4.81 10.71
N LEU A 146 2.00 5.74 11.51
CA LEU A 146 1.77 5.76 12.94
C LEU A 146 0.50 6.55 13.22
N TYR A 147 -0.40 5.94 13.98
CA TYR A 147 -1.61 6.60 14.47
C TYR A 147 -1.31 7.16 15.85
N PRO A 148 -1.48 8.48 16.08
CA PRO A 148 -1.27 9.07 17.40
C PRO A 148 -2.19 8.40 18.44
N VAL A 149 -1.66 8.23 19.66
CA VAL A 149 -2.38 7.55 20.77
C VAL A 149 -3.47 8.43 21.37
N GLU A 150 -3.36 9.75 21.20
CA GLU A 150 -4.32 10.74 21.69
C GLU A 150 -4.75 11.64 20.53
N ASP A 151 -6.04 11.97 20.49
CA ASP A 151 -6.66 12.90 19.54
C ASP A 151 -6.25 14.36 19.85
N ARG A 152 -4.94 14.58 20.03
CA ARG A 152 -4.36 15.90 20.27
C ARG A 152 -4.46 16.68 18.97
N ASN A 153 -5.59 17.37 18.82
CA ASN A 153 -5.83 18.55 18.01
C ASN A 153 -4.95 18.67 16.75
N SER A 154 -5.55 18.37 15.59
CA SER A 154 -5.31 19.12 14.34
C SER A 154 -3.90 19.15 13.75
N SER A 155 -2.96 18.29 14.13
CA SER A 155 -1.69 18.24 13.40
C SER A 155 -1.95 17.62 12.03
N THR A 156 -1.80 18.41 10.96
CA THR A 156 -1.72 17.95 9.56
C THR A 156 -0.45 17.15 9.29
N GLU A 157 0.12 16.55 10.33
CA GLU A 157 1.38 15.84 10.34
C GLU A 157 1.06 14.34 10.45
N SER A 158 1.54 13.60 9.46
CA SER A 158 1.51 12.15 9.46
C SER A 158 2.92 11.64 9.74
N HIS A 159 3.07 10.62 10.57
CA HIS A 159 4.36 9.97 10.79
C HIS A 159 4.37 8.61 10.10
N LEU A 160 5.43 8.32 9.36
CA LEU A 160 5.57 7.08 8.61
C LEU A 160 6.85 6.37 9.03
N LEU A 161 6.73 5.11 9.45
CA LEU A 161 7.88 4.23 9.61
C LEU A 161 8.17 3.48 8.33
N LEU A 162 9.45 3.44 7.97
CA LEU A 162 10.00 2.56 6.97
C LEU A 162 10.97 1.59 7.64
N VAL A 163 10.72 0.29 7.49
CA VAL A 163 11.50 -0.78 8.12
C VAL A 163 12.07 -1.67 7.04
N SER A 164 13.38 -1.83 7.03
CA SER A 164 14.08 -2.66 6.04
C SER A 164 14.50 -4.02 6.61
N GLU A 165 14.54 -5.04 5.75
CA GLU A 165 15.06 -6.37 6.10
C GLU A 165 16.54 -6.36 6.52
N ASP A 166 17.33 -5.40 6.02
CA ASP A 166 18.73 -5.19 6.40
C ASP A 166 18.92 -4.44 7.74
N LYS A 167 17.83 -4.35 8.53
CA LYS A 167 17.80 -3.91 9.93
C LYS A 167 17.96 -2.41 10.17
N TYR A 168 17.71 -1.55 9.18
CA TYR A 168 17.50 -0.13 9.46
C TYR A 168 16.00 0.20 9.57
N ILE A 169 15.71 1.20 10.41
CA ILE A 169 14.39 1.77 10.61
C ILE A 169 14.54 3.29 10.46
N GLU A 170 13.66 3.90 9.69
CA GLU A 170 13.64 5.34 9.45
C GLU A 170 12.22 5.85 9.69
N GLN A 171 12.11 7.01 10.33
CA GLN A 171 10.85 7.72 10.49
C GLN A 171 10.83 8.93 9.58
N PHE A 172 9.73 9.11 8.86
CA PHE A 172 9.42 10.31 8.10
C PHE A 172 8.32 11.09 8.80
N ASP A 173 8.60 12.36 9.09
CA ASP A 173 7.61 13.33 9.53
C ASP A 173 7.06 14.05 8.31
N ILE A 174 5.77 13.84 8.03
CA ILE A 174 5.12 14.21 6.78
C ILE A 174 4.13 15.34 7.06
N HIS A 175 4.52 16.56 6.70
CA HIS A 175 3.66 17.73 6.84
C HIS A 175 2.87 17.99 5.55
N VAL A 176 1.54 18.04 5.66
CA VAL A 176 0.66 18.48 4.58
C VAL A 176 0.54 20.01 4.65
N ALA A 177 1.34 20.74 3.87
CA ALA A 177 1.18 22.19 3.74
C ALA A 177 0.23 22.54 2.59
N GLU A 178 -0.80 23.35 2.85
CA GLU A 178 -1.61 23.98 1.81
C GLU A 178 -0.98 25.32 1.41
N GLU A 179 -0.40 25.41 0.21
CA GLU A 179 -0.04 26.71 -0.39
C GLU A 179 -1.20 27.24 -1.26
N GLU A 180 -1.30 28.57 -1.36
CA GLU A 180 -2.38 29.37 -2.01
C GLU A 180 -2.68 29.06 -3.50
N HIS A 181 -2.08 28.03 -4.09
CA HIS A 181 -2.27 27.65 -5.50
C HIS A 181 -2.48 26.12 -5.72
N ARG A 182 -3.01 25.39 -4.73
CA ARG A 182 -3.37 23.95 -4.82
C ARG A 182 -2.21 22.97 -5.07
N VAL A 183 -0.97 23.38 -4.78
CA VAL A 183 0.20 22.48 -4.79
C VAL A 183 0.60 22.19 -3.34
N ARG A 184 0.44 20.94 -2.92
CA ARG A 184 0.88 20.47 -1.58
C ARG A 184 2.35 20.06 -1.67
N LYS A 185 3.19 20.64 -0.81
CA LYS A 185 4.63 20.34 -0.75
C LYS A 185 4.93 19.54 0.52
N TRP A 186 5.27 18.27 0.37
CA TRP A 186 5.78 17.45 1.48
C TRP A 186 7.21 17.85 1.81
N ILE A 187 7.46 18.29 3.04
CA ILE A 187 8.80 18.30 3.61
C ILE A 187 8.95 16.97 4.33
N LEU A 188 9.91 16.16 3.89
CA LEU A 188 10.28 14.91 4.54
C LEU A 188 11.51 15.22 5.39
N HIS A 189 11.35 15.17 6.71
CA HIS A 189 12.49 15.10 7.62
C HIS A 189 12.78 13.62 7.88
N GLY A 190 13.94 13.14 7.43
CA GLY A 190 14.50 11.87 7.87
C GLY A 190 15.38 12.12 9.09
N SER A 191 15.24 11.27 10.11
CA SER A 191 16.11 11.27 11.30
C SER A 191 17.28 10.31 11.14
#